data_AF-A0A1Q8QG26-F1
#
_entry.id   AF-A0A1Q8QG26-F1
#
_cell.length_a   1.000
_cell.length_b   1.000
_cell.length_c   1.000
_cell.angle_alpha   90.00
_cell.angle_beta   90.00
_cell.angle_gamma   90.00
#
_symmetry.space_group_name_H-M   'P 1'
#
loop_
_entity.id
_entity.type
_entity.pdbx_description
1 polymer ?
#
loop_
_entity_poly.entity_id
_entity_poly.type
_entity_poly.pdbx_seq_one_letter_code
_entity_poly.pdbx_strand_id
1 'polypeptide(L)'
;MSETNLSIFDKAIAIIHNTQDGNLLCPTHLKLTEMAVNGFLNDRGIEAFNKLYEEVISGEYKQPFLHGVEHMTQDHEGYILFKGKAVEHYSSPWIHSLDARNSLLKIQQQCLFLESKGITPDSMNIVWRWKDDNEFGEYQKAKLDDLITADNRKIVFSEITLNNNDSQIVTFFMPGNPDDTMIYNTDDYIDFMERHCDNGGIDFFIQSHTFSYGEGEEREAGEDELKIILSCFDYLKGKDLLKAEAVSEYGSKGYSRFYEDDPELSEEQEEYDDEI
;
A
#
# COMPACT_ATOMS: atom_id res chain seq x y z
N MET A 1 -12.36 35.85 -26.89
CA MET A 1 -12.37 34.47 -27.43
C MET A 1 -12.92 33.60 -26.32
N SER A 2 -14.13 33.07 -26.47
CA SER A 2 -14.71 32.17 -25.46
C SER A 2 -13.93 30.87 -25.49
N GLU A 3 -13.30 30.49 -24.38
CA GLU A 3 -12.84 29.12 -24.18
C GLU A 3 -14.05 28.21 -24.34
N THR A 4 -14.10 27.47 -25.45
CA THR A 4 -15.11 26.44 -25.64
C THR A 4 -14.80 25.36 -24.63
N ASN A 5 -15.57 25.30 -23.55
CA ASN A 5 -15.42 24.28 -22.53
C ASN A 5 -15.78 22.93 -23.20
N LEU A 6 -14.77 22.13 -23.50
CA LEU A 6 -14.95 20.84 -24.18
C LEU A 6 -15.80 19.91 -23.31
N SER A 7 -16.69 19.14 -23.95
CA SER A 7 -17.49 18.17 -23.22
C SER A 7 -16.62 17.03 -22.66
N ILE A 8 -17.15 16.30 -21.68
CA ILE A 8 -16.49 15.09 -21.15
C ILE A 8 -16.20 14.09 -22.28
N PHE A 9 -17.14 13.91 -23.23
CA PHE A 9 -16.95 13.00 -24.35
C PHE A 9 -15.81 13.43 -25.27
N ASP A 10 -15.69 14.73 -25.57
CA ASP A 10 -14.60 15.25 -26.41
C ASP A 10 -13.24 15.02 -25.73
N LYS A 11 -13.16 15.28 -24.42
CA LYS A 11 -11.94 15.04 -23.63
C LYS A 11 -11.58 13.55 -23.58
N ALA A 12 -12.56 12.67 -23.36
CA ALA A 12 -12.35 11.24 -23.30
C ALA A 12 -11.87 10.68 -24.66
N ILE A 13 -12.50 11.08 -25.77
CA ILE A 13 -12.07 10.69 -27.12
C ILE A 13 -10.62 11.13 -27.37
N ALA A 14 -10.29 12.37 -26.99
CA ALA A 14 -8.95 12.90 -27.16
C ALA A 14 -7.91 12.13 -26.30
N ILE A 15 -8.26 11.76 -25.06
CA ILE A 15 -7.41 10.91 -24.21
C ILE A 15 -7.15 9.57 -24.88
N ILE A 16 -8.20 8.83 -25.25
CA ILE A 16 -8.10 7.49 -25.84
C ILE A 16 -7.28 7.52 -27.13
N HIS A 17 -7.55 8.48 -28.02
CA HIS A 17 -6.81 8.61 -29.28
C HIS A 17 -5.31 8.91 -29.07
N ASN A 18 -4.97 9.81 -28.14
CA ASN A 18 -3.56 10.18 -27.90
C ASN A 18 -2.80 9.17 -27.03
N THR A 19 -3.47 8.15 -26.50
CA THR A 19 -2.88 7.10 -25.67
C THR A 19 -2.88 5.73 -26.33
N GLN A 20 -2.95 5.69 -27.67
CA GLN A 20 -3.03 4.46 -28.47
C GLN A 20 -4.18 3.56 -28.03
N ASP A 21 -5.39 4.11 -28.10
CA ASP A 21 -6.63 3.46 -27.64
C ASP A 21 -6.61 3.10 -26.15
N GLY A 22 -5.97 3.94 -25.32
CA GLY A 22 -5.85 3.74 -23.87
C GLY A 22 -4.70 2.84 -23.42
N ASN A 23 -3.97 2.21 -24.34
CA ASN A 23 -2.87 1.30 -23.98
C ASN A 23 -1.71 1.98 -23.23
N LEU A 24 -1.52 3.29 -23.42
CA LEU A 24 -0.49 4.04 -22.70
C LEU A 24 -0.93 4.52 -21.31
N LEU A 25 -2.22 4.46 -20.99
CA LEU A 25 -2.71 4.81 -19.66
C LEU A 25 -2.40 3.69 -18.65
N CYS A 26 -2.14 4.05 -17.39
CA CYS A 26 -2.26 3.06 -16.32
C CYS A 26 -3.72 2.60 -16.17
N PRO A 27 -3.96 1.40 -15.61
CA PRO A 27 -5.31 0.88 -15.40
C PRO A 27 -6.24 1.83 -14.64
N THR A 28 -5.72 2.55 -13.64
CA THR A 28 -6.50 3.51 -12.85
C THR A 28 -6.93 4.74 -13.66
N HIS A 29 -6.11 5.24 -14.58
CA HIS A 29 -6.46 6.36 -15.45
C HIS A 29 -7.40 5.94 -16.58
N LEU A 30 -7.27 4.71 -17.08
CA LEU A 30 -8.26 4.15 -18.00
C LEU A 30 -9.63 4.02 -17.30
N LYS A 31 -9.65 3.52 -16.06
CA LYS A 31 -10.89 3.45 -15.27
C LYS A 31 -11.48 4.82 -14.98
N LEU A 32 -10.65 5.81 -14.67
CA LEU A 32 -11.09 7.20 -14.50
C LEU A 32 -11.77 7.74 -15.77
N THR A 33 -11.21 7.44 -16.94
CA THR A 33 -11.79 7.83 -18.24
C THR A 33 -13.13 7.14 -18.48
N GLU A 34 -13.24 5.85 -18.18
CA GLU A 34 -14.50 5.09 -18.25
C GLU A 34 -15.57 5.68 -17.31
N MET A 35 -15.21 5.96 -16.05
CA MET A 35 -16.11 6.57 -15.07
C MET A 35 -16.57 7.98 -15.48
N ALA A 36 -15.70 8.76 -16.13
CA ALA A 36 -16.04 10.07 -16.68
C ALA A 36 -17.17 9.96 -17.71
N VAL A 37 -16.98 9.09 -18.70
CA VAL A 37 -17.95 8.86 -19.78
C VAL A 37 -19.28 8.35 -19.24
N ASN A 38 -19.25 7.53 -18.20
CA ASN A 38 -20.45 6.99 -17.55
C ASN A 38 -21.15 7.97 -16.60
N GLY A 39 -20.57 9.15 -16.34
CA GLY A 39 -21.17 10.15 -15.44
C GLY A 39 -21.09 9.78 -13.95
N PHE A 40 -20.09 8.98 -13.57
CA PHE A 40 -19.90 8.49 -12.18
C PHE A 40 -18.81 9.21 -11.40
N LEU A 41 -18.27 10.32 -11.93
CA LEU A 41 -17.26 11.10 -11.23
C LEU A 41 -17.89 12.07 -10.23
N ASN A 42 -17.30 12.15 -9.04
CA ASN A 42 -17.48 13.27 -8.12
C ASN A 42 -16.54 14.44 -8.49
N ASP A 43 -16.58 15.54 -7.74
CA ASP A 43 -15.77 16.74 -8.02
C ASP A 43 -14.26 16.44 -8.08
N ARG A 44 -13.74 15.61 -7.16
CA ARG A 44 -12.33 15.17 -7.18
C ARG A 44 -12.01 14.35 -8.43
N GLY A 45 -12.92 13.47 -8.83
CA GLY A 45 -12.81 12.68 -10.06
C GLY A 45 -12.80 13.57 -11.31
N ILE A 46 -13.63 14.60 -11.34
CA ILE A 46 -13.68 15.57 -12.44
C ILE A 46 -12.36 16.34 -12.54
N GLU A 47 -11.81 16.79 -11.41
CA GLU A 47 -10.50 17.45 -11.36
C GLU A 47 -9.39 16.53 -11.86
N ALA A 48 -9.32 15.30 -11.36
CA ALA A 48 -8.34 14.30 -11.81
C ALA A 48 -8.47 13.99 -13.32
N PHE A 49 -9.69 13.88 -13.83
CA PHE A 49 -9.96 13.63 -15.25
C PHE A 49 -9.52 14.82 -16.13
N ASN A 50 -9.76 16.05 -15.68
CA ASN A 50 -9.31 17.24 -16.40
C ASN A 50 -7.78 17.34 -16.43
N LYS A 51 -7.12 17.05 -15.30
CA LYS A 51 -5.66 16.99 -15.24
C LYS A 51 -5.09 15.93 -16.18
N LEU A 52 -5.67 14.73 -16.18
CA LEU A 52 -5.28 13.65 -17.12
C LEU A 52 -5.41 14.11 -18.58
N TYR A 53 -6.52 14.76 -18.92
CA TYR A 53 -6.72 15.33 -20.25
C TYR A 53 -5.60 16.31 -20.61
N GLU A 54 -5.29 17.26 -19.73
CA GLU A 54 -4.23 18.26 -19.97
C GLU A 54 -2.87 17.61 -20.20
N GLU A 55 -2.47 16.66 -19.35
CA GLU A 55 -1.20 15.93 -19.47
C GLU A 55 -1.10 15.11 -20.76
N VAL A 56 -2.20 14.47 -21.17
CA VAL A 56 -2.23 13.66 -22.39
C VAL A 56 -2.15 14.54 -23.63
N ILE A 57 -2.88 15.65 -23.66
CA ILE A 57 -2.90 16.54 -24.83
C ILE A 57 -1.61 17.37 -24.94
N SER A 58 -0.96 17.71 -23.82
CA SER A 58 0.35 18.35 -23.85
C SER A 58 1.47 17.39 -24.26
N GLY A 59 1.22 16.07 -24.24
CA GLY A 59 2.23 15.04 -24.48
C GLY A 59 3.18 14.84 -23.29
N GLU A 60 2.86 15.41 -22.13
CA GLU A 60 3.66 15.30 -20.90
C GLU A 60 3.24 14.13 -20.02
N TYR A 61 2.15 13.43 -20.39
CA TYR A 61 1.66 12.28 -19.65
C TYR A 61 2.74 11.22 -19.47
N LYS A 62 2.94 10.86 -18.20
CA LYS A 62 3.76 9.73 -17.79
C LYS A 62 2.92 8.84 -16.90
N GLN A 63 3.05 7.55 -17.08
CA GLN A 63 2.41 6.60 -16.19
C GLN A 63 2.89 6.87 -14.75
N PRO A 64 1.97 7.07 -13.79
CA PRO A 64 2.35 7.19 -12.40
C PRO A 64 2.93 5.86 -11.93
N PHE A 65 3.88 5.93 -10.99
CA PHE A 65 4.36 4.73 -10.33
C PHE A 65 3.24 4.11 -9.49
N LEU A 66 3.12 2.79 -9.58
CA LEU A 66 2.14 2.02 -8.80
C LEU A 66 2.42 2.25 -7.32
N HIS A 67 1.39 2.70 -6.58
CA HIS A 67 1.50 3.08 -5.16
C HIS A 67 2.61 4.11 -4.86
N GLY A 68 3.04 4.90 -5.84
CA GLY A 68 4.16 5.83 -5.70
C GLY A 68 5.53 5.16 -5.56
N VAL A 69 5.65 3.84 -5.75
CA VAL A 69 6.91 3.10 -5.63
C VAL A 69 7.75 3.28 -6.90
N GLU A 70 8.84 4.04 -6.80
CA GLU A 70 9.65 4.42 -7.95
C GLU A 70 10.05 3.23 -8.83
N HIS A 71 9.95 3.43 -10.15
CA HIS A 71 10.20 2.44 -11.21
C HIS A 71 9.22 1.27 -11.30
N MET A 72 8.23 1.19 -10.40
CA MET A 72 7.19 0.17 -10.43
C MET A 72 5.96 0.69 -11.15
N THR A 73 5.49 -0.02 -12.17
CA THR A 73 4.22 0.27 -12.87
C THR A 73 3.39 -1.00 -13.03
N GLN A 74 2.16 -0.85 -13.51
CA GLN A 74 1.27 -1.98 -13.80
C GLN A 74 0.74 -1.87 -15.23
N ASP A 75 0.67 -2.99 -15.96
CA ASP A 75 -0.05 -3.05 -17.23
C ASP A 75 -1.53 -3.43 -17.06
N HIS A 76 -2.26 -3.46 -18.18
CA HIS A 76 -3.69 -3.81 -18.21
C HIS A 76 -3.96 -5.30 -17.99
N GLU A 77 -2.93 -6.15 -18.04
CA GLU A 77 -3.06 -7.60 -17.77
C GLU A 77 -2.82 -7.93 -16.29
N GLY A 78 -2.36 -6.96 -15.50
CA GLY A 78 -2.08 -7.12 -14.08
C GLY A 78 -0.62 -7.42 -13.75
N TYR A 79 0.28 -7.38 -14.74
CA TYR A 79 1.70 -7.54 -14.47
C TYR A 79 2.27 -6.28 -13.85
N ILE A 80 3.11 -6.52 -12.85
CA ILE A 80 3.95 -5.53 -12.20
C ILE A 80 5.24 -5.43 -12.99
N LEU A 81 5.56 -4.22 -13.42
CA LEU A 81 6.73 -3.92 -14.25
C LEU A 81 7.74 -3.11 -13.45
N PHE A 82 9.00 -3.56 -13.42
CA PHE A 82 10.13 -2.76 -12.98
C PHE A 82 10.85 -2.20 -14.22
N LYS A 83 10.85 -0.87 -14.38
CA LYS A 83 11.42 -0.18 -15.56
C LYS A 83 10.95 -0.80 -16.90
N GLY A 84 9.67 -1.18 -16.96
CA GLY A 84 9.04 -1.77 -18.15
C GLY A 84 9.26 -3.28 -18.36
N LYS A 85 9.92 -3.98 -17.42
CA LYS A 85 10.08 -5.44 -17.46
C LYS A 85 9.19 -6.11 -16.41
N ALA A 86 8.41 -7.11 -16.82
CA ALA A 86 7.54 -7.83 -15.90
C ALA A 86 8.34 -8.61 -14.86
N VAL A 87 8.04 -8.37 -13.58
CA VAL A 87 8.70 -8.99 -12.43
C VAL A 87 7.73 -9.77 -11.55
N GLU A 88 6.43 -9.45 -11.58
CA GLU A 88 5.40 -10.11 -10.78
C GLU A 88 4.01 -9.91 -11.42
N HIS A 89 2.99 -10.61 -10.93
CA HIS A 89 1.58 -10.42 -11.30
C HIS A 89 0.71 -10.38 -10.05
N TYR A 90 -0.07 -9.31 -9.89
CA TYR A 90 -0.95 -9.14 -8.74
C TYR A 90 -2.42 -9.35 -9.12
N SER A 91 -3.18 -9.97 -8.21
CA SER A 91 -4.62 -10.12 -8.38
C SER A 91 -5.35 -8.77 -8.22
N SER A 92 -6.44 -8.59 -8.98
CA SER A 92 -7.16 -7.31 -9.06
C SER A 92 -7.74 -6.76 -7.74
N PRO A 93 -8.25 -7.55 -6.78
CA PRO A 93 -8.71 -6.95 -5.52
C PRO A 93 -7.53 -6.60 -4.59
N TRP A 94 -6.47 -7.41 -4.60
CA TRP A 94 -5.35 -7.24 -3.68
C TRP A 94 -4.41 -6.11 -4.09
N ILE A 95 -4.19 -5.86 -5.38
CA ILE A 95 -3.29 -4.79 -5.83
C ILE A 95 -3.63 -3.40 -5.25
N HIS A 96 -4.87 -3.17 -4.83
CA HIS A 96 -5.27 -1.89 -4.26
C HIS A 96 -5.04 -1.77 -2.74
N SER A 97 -4.53 -2.81 -2.08
CA SER A 97 -4.26 -2.80 -0.63
C SER A 97 -2.91 -2.16 -0.29
N LEU A 98 -2.74 -1.75 0.96
CA LEU A 98 -1.46 -1.28 1.47
C LEU A 98 -0.48 -2.44 1.70
N ASP A 99 -0.98 -3.65 1.93
CA ASP A 99 -0.17 -4.87 1.92
C ASP A 99 0.48 -5.10 0.54
N ALA A 100 -0.25 -4.89 -0.56
CA ALA A 100 0.32 -4.94 -1.90
C ALA A 100 1.37 -3.85 -2.13
N ARG A 101 1.21 -2.65 -1.55
CA ARG A 101 2.26 -1.60 -1.56
C ARG A 101 3.52 -2.07 -0.82
N ASN A 102 3.39 -2.70 0.34
CA ASN A 102 4.53 -3.19 1.11
C ASN A 102 5.27 -4.33 0.37
N SER A 103 4.52 -5.24 -0.25
CA SER A 103 5.08 -6.26 -1.14
C SER A 103 5.81 -5.63 -2.34
N LEU A 104 5.21 -4.59 -2.95
CA LEU A 104 5.80 -3.87 -4.07
C LEU A 104 7.11 -3.17 -3.71
N LEU A 105 7.21 -2.56 -2.52
CA LEU A 105 8.43 -1.95 -2.00
C LEU A 105 9.55 -2.99 -1.88
N LYS A 106 9.25 -4.18 -1.33
CA LYS A 106 10.23 -5.27 -1.22
C LYS A 106 10.70 -5.74 -2.60
N ILE A 107 9.77 -5.95 -3.54
CA ILE A 107 10.10 -6.35 -4.92
C ILE A 107 10.98 -5.29 -5.61
N GLN A 108 10.67 -4.01 -5.43
CA GLN A 108 11.49 -2.92 -5.98
C GLN A 108 12.92 -2.99 -5.44
N GLN A 109 13.09 -3.20 -4.13
CA GLN A 109 14.41 -3.34 -3.51
C GLN A 109 15.16 -4.57 -4.02
N GLN A 110 14.48 -5.69 -4.23
CA GLN A 110 15.05 -6.90 -4.83
C GLN A 110 15.53 -6.62 -6.27
N CYS A 111 14.73 -5.90 -7.06
CA CYS A 111 15.11 -5.50 -8.42
C CYS A 111 16.37 -4.62 -8.44
N LEU A 112 16.44 -3.60 -7.55
CA LEU A 112 17.60 -2.73 -7.42
C LEU A 112 18.86 -3.49 -6.98
N PHE A 113 18.70 -4.48 -6.10
CA PHE A 113 19.80 -5.36 -5.69
C PHE A 113 20.33 -6.18 -6.87
N LEU A 114 19.46 -6.80 -7.67
CA LEU A 114 19.88 -7.52 -8.86
C LEU A 114 20.57 -6.61 -9.89
N GLU A 115 20.04 -5.40 -10.12
CA GLU A 115 20.70 -4.41 -10.99
C GLU A 115 22.09 -4.04 -10.49
N SER A 116 22.29 -3.92 -9.17
CA SER A 116 23.61 -3.65 -8.58
C SER A 116 24.63 -4.76 -8.85
N LYS A 117 24.16 -5.99 -9.09
CA LYS A 117 24.95 -7.17 -9.49
C LYS A 117 25.09 -7.29 -11.01
N GLY A 118 24.55 -6.36 -11.78
CA GLY A 118 24.51 -6.41 -13.25
C GLY A 118 23.52 -7.45 -13.79
N ILE A 119 22.59 -7.94 -12.96
CA ILE A 119 21.56 -8.90 -13.33
C ILE A 119 20.29 -8.12 -13.71
N THR A 120 19.68 -8.46 -14.84
CA THR A 120 18.38 -7.91 -15.22
C THR A 120 17.28 -8.55 -14.38
N PRO A 121 16.45 -7.78 -13.66
CA PRO A 121 15.30 -8.33 -12.95
C PRO A 121 14.25 -8.89 -13.92
N ASP A 122 13.68 -10.04 -13.56
CA ASP A 122 12.53 -10.67 -14.20
C ASP A 122 11.76 -11.51 -13.17
N SER A 123 10.59 -12.03 -13.55
CA SER A 123 9.79 -12.86 -12.65
C SER A 123 10.50 -14.15 -12.22
N MET A 124 11.44 -14.67 -13.02
CA MET A 124 12.16 -15.90 -12.68
C MET A 124 13.10 -15.66 -11.50
N ASN A 125 13.85 -14.56 -11.50
CA ASN A 125 14.82 -14.26 -10.45
C ASN A 125 14.25 -13.48 -9.27
N ILE A 126 13.09 -12.81 -9.41
CA ILE A 126 12.39 -12.12 -8.32
C ILE A 126 11.41 -13.04 -7.57
N VAL A 127 10.62 -13.85 -8.27
CA VAL A 127 9.49 -14.58 -7.69
C VAL A 127 9.78 -16.07 -7.62
N TRP A 128 10.09 -16.69 -8.75
CA TRP A 128 10.11 -18.16 -8.85
C TRP A 128 11.38 -18.81 -8.32
N ARG A 129 12.51 -18.10 -8.34
CA ARG A 129 13.84 -18.62 -7.99
C ARG A 129 14.67 -17.61 -7.21
N TRP A 130 14.01 -16.79 -6.40
CA TRP A 130 14.70 -15.97 -5.43
C TRP A 130 15.57 -16.86 -4.53
N LYS A 131 16.88 -16.62 -4.52
CA LYS A 131 17.88 -17.45 -3.80
C LYS A 131 18.82 -16.61 -2.94
N ASP A 132 18.74 -15.30 -3.06
CA ASP A 132 19.70 -14.37 -2.51
C ASP A 132 19.21 -13.81 -1.17
N ASP A 133 18.34 -14.50 -0.42
CA ASP A 133 17.76 -13.98 0.84
C ASP A 133 18.81 -13.46 1.83
N ASN A 134 19.90 -14.22 2.03
CA ASN A 134 20.98 -13.77 2.92
C ASN A 134 21.76 -12.60 2.32
N GLU A 135 22.13 -12.65 1.04
CA GLU A 135 22.95 -11.61 0.40
C GLU A 135 22.16 -10.29 0.27
N PHE A 136 20.87 -10.38 -0.06
CA PHE A 136 19.93 -9.27 -0.07
C PHE A 136 19.71 -8.70 1.32
N GLY A 137 19.53 -9.56 2.33
CA GLY A 137 19.43 -9.14 3.73
C GLY A 137 20.69 -8.40 4.19
N GLU A 138 21.88 -8.92 3.87
CA GLU A 138 23.16 -8.24 4.13
C GLU A 138 23.27 -6.90 3.39
N TYR A 139 22.85 -6.86 2.13
CA TYR A 139 22.86 -5.64 1.31
C TYR A 139 21.95 -4.54 1.88
N GLN A 140 20.73 -4.89 2.30
CA GLN A 140 19.79 -3.96 2.91
C GLN A 140 20.25 -3.55 4.32
N LYS A 141 20.77 -4.48 5.11
CA LYS A 141 21.38 -4.18 6.41
C LYS A 141 22.52 -3.17 6.26
N ALA A 142 23.39 -3.31 5.26
CA ALA A 142 24.49 -2.36 5.06
C ALA A 142 23.98 -0.93 4.82
N LYS A 143 22.88 -0.77 4.06
CA LYS A 143 22.23 0.54 3.89
C LYS A 143 21.68 1.08 5.22
N LEU A 144 21.07 0.20 6.03
CA LEU A 144 20.55 0.58 7.34
C LEU A 144 21.69 1.03 8.27
N ASP A 145 22.82 0.30 8.26
CA ASP A 145 24.02 0.65 9.03
C ASP A 145 24.56 2.02 8.63
N ASP A 146 24.60 2.34 7.34
CA ASP A 146 25.06 3.64 6.84
C ASP A 146 24.18 4.79 7.35
N LEU A 147 22.85 4.63 7.35
CA LEU A 147 21.90 5.62 7.86
C LEU A 147 22.07 5.85 9.37
N ILE A 148 22.22 4.77 10.13
CA ILE A 148 22.30 4.81 11.59
C ILE A 148 23.66 5.35 12.05
N THR A 149 24.74 4.95 11.39
CA THR A 149 26.10 5.43 11.71
C THR A 149 26.22 6.93 11.47
N ALA A 150 25.54 7.46 10.45
CA ALA A 150 25.53 8.90 10.17
C ALA A 150 24.89 9.72 11.30
N ASP A 151 23.91 9.16 12.02
CA ASP A 151 23.20 9.83 13.12
C ASP A 151 23.77 9.45 14.51
N ASN A 152 24.52 8.35 14.61
CA ASN A 152 25.11 7.84 15.86
C ASN A 152 24.07 7.64 16.98
N ARG A 153 22.87 7.19 16.59
CA ARG A 153 21.73 6.92 17.48
C ARG A 153 21.08 5.61 17.08
N LYS A 154 20.77 4.77 18.05
CA LYS A 154 20.02 3.54 17.80
C LYS A 154 18.57 3.89 17.49
N ILE A 155 17.94 3.10 16.63
CA ILE A 155 16.56 3.29 16.22
C ILE A 155 15.64 2.32 16.94
N VAL A 156 14.40 2.75 17.17
CA VAL A 156 13.31 1.95 17.72
C VAL A 156 12.12 2.00 16.76
N PHE A 157 11.53 0.82 16.56
CA PHE A 157 10.39 0.60 15.68
C PHE A 157 9.59 -0.61 16.18
N SER A 158 8.34 -0.72 15.73
CA SER A 158 7.48 -1.86 16.02
C SER A 158 7.04 -2.57 14.75
N GLU A 159 7.05 -3.91 14.80
CA GLU A 159 6.30 -4.77 13.90
C GLU A 159 4.86 -4.84 14.42
N ILE A 160 3.90 -4.33 13.65
CA ILE A 160 2.47 -4.41 13.94
C ILE A 160 1.88 -5.53 13.12
N THR A 161 1.21 -6.47 13.78
CA THR A 161 0.51 -7.58 13.15
C THR A 161 -0.99 -7.48 13.44
N LEU A 162 -1.78 -7.38 12.38
CA LEU A 162 -3.24 -7.43 12.41
C LEU A 162 -3.68 -8.82 11.95
N ASN A 163 -4.54 -9.47 12.72
CA ASN A 163 -5.04 -10.81 12.41
C ASN A 163 -6.54 -10.89 12.64
N ASN A 164 -7.31 -11.24 11.60
CA ASN A 164 -8.78 -11.35 11.68
C ASN A 164 -9.27 -12.75 12.06
N ASN A 165 -8.39 -13.63 12.52
CA ASN A 165 -8.65 -15.04 12.88
C ASN A 165 -9.16 -15.95 11.74
N ASP A 166 -9.46 -15.40 10.56
CA ASP A 166 -9.88 -16.09 9.34
C ASP A 166 -8.74 -16.18 8.31
N SER A 167 -7.51 -16.28 8.80
CA SER A 167 -6.27 -16.44 8.00
C SER A 167 -5.83 -15.20 7.22
N GLN A 168 -6.40 -14.01 7.45
CA GLN A 168 -5.82 -12.76 6.96
C GLN A 168 -4.90 -12.18 8.01
N ILE A 169 -3.62 -12.06 7.66
CA ILE A 169 -2.59 -11.46 8.49
C ILE A 169 -1.97 -10.35 7.67
N VAL A 170 -2.00 -9.12 8.22
CA VAL A 170 -1.31 -7.98 7.65
C VAL A 170 -0.26 -7.51 8.64
N THR A 171 0.96 -7.30 8.13
CA THR A 171 2.09 -6.81 8.92
C THR A 171 2.63 -5.53 8.33
N PHE A 172 2.86 -4.54 9.18
CA PHE A 172 3.48 -3.28 8.81
C PHE A 172 4.38 -2.77 9.94
N PHE A 173 5.21 -1.76 9.65
CA PHE A 173 6.17 -1.22 10.60
C PHE A 173 5.84 0.22 10.98
N MET A 174 5.97 0.54 12.27
CA MET A 174 5.78 1.88 12.81
C MET A 174 7.03 2.38 13.56
N PRO A 175 7.26 3.70 13.63
CA PRO A 175 8.29 4.26 14.50
C PRO A 175 7.97 4.02 15.99
N GLY A 176 9.01 3.81 16.80
CA GLY A 176 8.90 3.81 18.25
C GLY A 176 8.15 2.60 18.83
N ASN A 177 7.37 2.84 19.89
CA ASN A 177 6.53 1.88 20.59
C ASN A 177 5.09 2.41 20.62
N PRO A 178 4.31 2.23 19.55
CA PRO A 178 3.01 2.88 19.40
C PRO A 178 1.99 2.27 20.37
N ASP A 179 1.11 3.13 20.88
CA ASP A 179 -0.10 2.69 21.57
C ASP A 179 -1.21 2.30 20.58
N ASP A 180 -2.32 1.79 21.10
CA ASP A 180 -3.46 1.36 20.29
C ASP A 180 -4.07 2.52 19.49
N THR A 181 -4.16 3.70 20.08
CA THR A 181 -4.69 4.91 19.43
C THR A 181 -3.85 5.32 18.24
N MET A 182 -2.52 5.24 18.36
CA MET A 182 -1.62 5.49 17.22
C MET A 182 -1.84 4.47 16.11
N ILE A 183 -1.98 3.18 16.45
CA ILE A 183 -2.21 2.10 15.47
C ILE A 183 -3.55 2.30 14.75
N TYR A 184 -4.64 2.60 15.47
CA TYR A 184 -5.99 2.78 14.89
C TYR A 184 -6.10 3.93 13.89
N ASN A 185 -5.14 4.87 13.91
CA ASN A 185 -5.11 6.01 13.01
C ASN A 185 -4.15 5.82 11.83
N THR A 186 -3.60 4.61 11.65
CA THR A 186 -2.78 4.29 10.48
C THR A 186 -3.64 3.90 9.28
N ASP A 187 -3.19 4.27 8.09
CA ASP A 187 -3.86 3.84 6.85
C ASP A 187 -3.83 2.30 6.73
N ASP A 188 -2.76 1.64 7.17
CA ASP A 188 -2.65 0.17 7.17
C ASP A 188 -3.72 -0.50 8.05
N TYR A 189 -4.03 0.08 9.22
CA TYR A 189 -5.16 -0.39 10.04
C TYR A 189 -6.50 -0.16 9.34
N ILE A 190 -6.73 1.03 8.79
CA ILE A 190 -8.00 1.36 8.11
C ILE A 190 -8.22 0.44 6.90
N ASP A 191 -7.20 0.25 6.04
CA ASP A 191 -7.25 -0.66 4.88
C ASP A 191 -7.53 -2.11 5.31
N PHE A 192 -6.91 -2.57 6.41
CA PHE A 192 -7.19 -3.88 6.96
C PHE A 192 -8.65 -4.03 7.40
N MET A 193 -9.18 -3.04 8.13
CA MET A 193 -10.56 -3.09 8.61
C MET A 193 -11.57 -3.12 7.46
N GLU A 194 -11.43 -2.23 6.49
CA GLU A 194 -12.33 -2.12 5.33
C GLU A 194 -12.34 -3.41 4.48
N ARG A 195 -11.19 -4.08 4.36
CA ARG A 195 -11.05 -5.27 3.51
C ARG A 195 -11.40 -6.58 4.20
N HIS A 196 -11.16 -6.66 5.51
CA HIS A 196 -11.11 -7.94 6.22
C HIS A 196 -12.06 -8.05 7.41
N CYS A 197 -12.65 -6.95 7.86
CA CYS A 197 -13.47 -6.91 9.08
C CYS A 197 -14.89 -6.32 8.87
N ASP A 198 -15.15 -5.61 7.77
CA ASP A 198 -16.43 -4.92 7.52
C ASP A 198 -17.67 -5.85 7.37
N ASN A 199 -17.49 -7.16 7.27
CA ASN A 199 -18.58 -8.13 7.08
C ASN A 199 -19.12 -8.77 8.38
N GLY A 200 -19.22 -8.01 9.48
CA GLY A 200 -20.10 -8.37 10.61
C GLY A 200 -19.42 -8.77 11.92
N GLY A 201 -18.56 -7.92 12.46
CA GLY A 201 -18.08 -8.07 13.84
C GLY A 201 -17.08 -9.21 14.02
N ILE A 202 -16.24 -9.44 13.01
CA ILE A 202 -15.14 -10.39 13.09
C ILE A 202 -14.18 -9.92 14.19
N ASP A 203 -13.93 -10.77 15.17
CA ASP A 203 -12.91 -10.54 16.19
C ASP A 203 -11.55 -10.49 15.51
N PHE A 204 -10.85 -9.36 15.66
CA PHE A 204 -9.46 -9.24 15.24
C PHE A 204 -8.56 -8.92 16.42
N PHE A 205 -7.30 -9.28 16.24
CA PHE A 205 -6.24 -9.11 17.22
C PHE A 205 -5.12 -8.26 16.64
N ILE A 206 -4.58 -7.38 17.48
CA ILE A 206 -3.40 -6.57 17.17
C ILE A 206 -2.27 -7.02 18.08
N GLN A 207 -1.12 -7.31 17.47
CA GLN A 207 0.13 -7.52 18.17
C GLN A 207 1.13 -6.44 17.77
N SER A 208 1.80 -5.84 18.74
CA SER A 208 2.91 -4.91 18.52
C SER A 208 4.17 -5.48 19.16
N HIS A 209 5.21 -5.73 18.35
CA HIS A 209 6.52 -6.16 18.82
C HIS A 209 7.53 -5.05 18.58
N THR A 210 8.06 -4.47 19.65
CA THR A 210 8.98 -3.34 19.59
C THR A 210 10.42 -3.82 19.63
N PHE A 211 11.22 -3.36 18.68
CA PHE A 211 12.62 -3.69 18.52
C PHE A 211 13.49 -2.44 18.54
N SER A 212 14.74 -2.60 18.95
CA SER A 212 15.80 -1.64 18.71
C SER A 212 16.92 -2.22 17.85
N TYR A 213 17.56 -1.34 17.06
CA TYR A 213 18.68 -1.68 16.19
C TYR A 213 19.77 -0.59 16.22
N GLY A 214 21.02 -1.00 16.30
CA GLY A 214 22.19 -0.11 16.42
C GLY A 214 22.59 0.21 17.87
N GLU A 215 23.45 1.22 18.02
CA GLU A 215 24.04 1.62 19.29
C GLU A 215 23.84 3.12 19.54
N GLY A 216 23.92 3.55 20.81
CA GLY A 216 23.84 4.96 21.19
C GLY A 216 22.51 5.39 21.81
N GLU A 217 22.24 6.70 21.78
CA GLU A 217 20.98 7.26 22.28
C GLU A 217 19.81 6.80 21.41
N GLU A 218 18.66 6.61 22.03
CA GLU A 218 17.46 6.09 21.38
C GLU A 218 16.74 7.17 20.58
N ARG A 219 16.25 6.81 19.40
CA ARG A 219 15.25 7.58 18.67
C ARG A 219 14.30 6.67 17.90
N GLU A 220 13.19 7.24 17.47
CA GLU A 220 12.28 6.57 16.54
C GLU A 220 12.91 6.42 15.16
N ALA A 221 12.58 5.32 14.48
CA ALA A 221 12.99 5.08 13.10
C ALA A 221 12.29 6.06 12.13
N GLY A 222 13.05 6.59 11.17
CA GLY A 222 12.52 7.40 10.08
C GLY A 222 11.90 6.57 8.95
N GLU A 223 11.19 7.22 8.04
CA GLU A 223 10.47 6.56 6.94
C GLU A 223 11.40 5.71 6.05
N ASP A 224 12.57 6.22 5.69
CA ASP A 224 13.54 5.48 4.84
C ASP A 224 14.12 4.26 5.57
N GLU A 225 14.27 4.35 6.89
CA GLU A 225 14.75 3.22 7.70
C GLU A 225 13.68 2.15 7.80
N LEU A 226 12.41 2.53 7.99
CA LEU A 226 11.29 1.59 7.98
C LEU A 226 11.16 0.87 6.64
N LYS A 227 11.37 1.56 5.50
CA LYS A 227 11.40 0.93 4.16
C LYS A 227 12.52 -0.10 4.02
N ILE A 228 13.70 0.19 4.58
CA ILE A 228 14.83 -0.75 4.56
C ILE A 228 14.55 -1.92 5.51
N ILE A 229 14.03 -1.66 6.71
CA ILE A 229 13.62 -2.68 7.68
C ILE A 229 12.61 -3.63 7.05
N LEU A 230 11.57 -3.13 6.39
CA LEU A 230 10.59 -3.93 5.67
C LEU A 230 11.24 -4.95 4.71
N SER A 231 12.37 -4.57 4.11
CA SER A 231 13.09 -5.41 3.14
C SER A 231 14.02 -6.44 3.78
N CYS A 232 14.46 -6.24 5.03
CA CYS A 232 15.46 -7.11 5.68
C CYS A 232 15.10 -7.56 7.11
N PHE A 233 13.88 -7.31 7.58
CA PHE A 233 13.46 -7.62 8.94
C PHE A 233 13.70 -9.09 9.30
N ASP A 234 13.26 -10.03 8.46
CA ASP A 234 13.46 -11.47 8.67
C ASP A 234 14.95 -11.83 8.77
N TYR A 235 15.79 -11.17 7.99
CA TYR A 235 17.23 -11.35 8.04
C TYR A 235 17.81 -10.83 9.36
N LEU A 236 17.43 -9.62 9.78
CA LEU A 236 17.88 -9.03 11.05
C LEU A 236 17.43 -9.89 12.25
N LYS A 237 16.17 -10.34 12.24
CA LYS A 237 15.58 -11.21 13.26
C LYS A 237 16.26 -12.58 13.28
N GLY A 238 16.44 -13.21 12.12
CA GLY A 238 17.08 -14.54 12.01
C GLY A 238 18.58 -14.56 12.33
N LYS A 239 19.23 -13.39 12.37
CA LYS A 239 20.63 -13.21 12.78
C LYS A 239 20.77 -12.72 14.23
N ASP A 240 19.68 -12.62 14.97
CA ASP A 240 19.64 -12.08 16.33
C ASP A 240 20.25 -10.66 16.45
N LEU A 241 20.06 -9.84 15.41
CA LEU A 241 20.60 -8.48 15.35
C LEU A 241 19.65 -7.42 15.94
N LEU A 242 18.40 -7.80 16.19
CA LEU A 242 17.40 -6.94 16.81
C LEU A 242 17.32 -7.22 18.30
N LYS A 243 17.22 -6.16 19.11
CA LYS A 243 16.93 -6.28 20.54
C LYS A 243 15.44 -6.07 20.78
N ALA A 244 14.75 -7.09 21.29
CA ALA A 244 13.36 -6.96 21.69
C ALA A 244 13.24 -6.05 22.93
N GLU A 245 12.36 -5.05 22.86
CA GLU A 245 12.13 -4.06 23.92
C GLU A 245 10.77 -4.25 24.60
N ALA A 246 9.72 -4.50 23.83
CA ALA A 246 8.35 -4.67 24.34
C ALA A 246 7.49 -5.55 23.43
N VAL A 247 6.46 -6.16 24.03
CA VAL A 247 5.37 -6.83 23.32
C VAL A 247 4.06 -6.33 23.91
N SER A 248 3.18 -5.83 23.05
CA SER A 248 1.84 -5.37 23.41
C SER A 248 0.80 -6.12 22.60
N GLU A 249 -0.34 -6.39 23.23
CA GLU A 249 -1.46 -7.09 22.63
C GLU A 249 -2.72 -6.25 22.87
N TYR A 250 -3.43 -5.94 21.78
CA TYR A 250 -4.68 -5.19 21.83
C TYR A 250 -5.78 -6.06 21.26
N GLY A 251 -6.80 -6.32 22.08
CA GLY A 251 -8.00 -7.02 21.65
C GLY A 251 -9.04 -6.01 21.23
N SER A 252 -9.65 -6.21 20.06
CA SER A 252 -10.91 -5.54 19.74
C SER A 252 -12.07 -6.47 20.07
N LYS A 253 -13.14 -5.91 20.65
CA LYS A 253 -14.49 -6.43 20.49
C LYS A 253 -15.17 -5.52 19.49
N GLY A 254 -15.64 -6.08 18.37
CA GLY A 254 -16.60 -5.47 17.46
C GLY A 254 -16.28 -4.04 17.03
N TYR A 255 -15.54 -3.87 15.94
CA TYR A 255 -15.47 -2.57 15.26
C TYR A 255 -16.84 -2.25 14.64
N SER A 256 -17.62 -1.42 15.31
CA SER A 256 -18.82 -0.77 14.76
C SER A 256 -18.49 0.72 14.59
N ARG A 257 -17.74 1.09 13.55
CA ARG A 257 -17.44 2.50 13.26
C ARG A 257 -18.30 3.10 12.15
N PHE A 258 -19.42 2.46 11.80
CA PHE A 258 -20.30 2.93 10.72
C PHE A 258 -21.80 3.00 11.06
N TYR A 259 -22.22 2.76 12.30
CA TYR A 259 -23.64 2.88 12.71
C TYR A 259 -23.87 3.58 14.06
N GLU A 260 -22.94 4.44 14.49
CA GLU A 260 -23.24 5.38 15.57
C GLU A 260 -23.42 6.77 14.97
N ASP A 261 -24.70 7.09 14.73
CA ASP A 261 -25.32 8.43 14.50
C ASP A 261 -26.26 8.45 13.27
N ASP A 262 -27.30 7.60 13.27
CA ASP A 262 -28.59 7.98 12.68
C ASP A 262 -29.73 7.66 13.68
N PRO A 263 -30.14 8.63 14.52
CA PRO A 263 -31.24 8.44 15.46
C PRO A 263 -32.64 8.38 14.81
N GLU A 264 -32.77 8.45 13.47
CA GLU A 264 -34.08 8.47 12.81
C GLU A 264 -34.61 7.09 12.34
N LEU A 265 -33.92 5.98 12.64
CA LEU A 265 -34.38 4.64 12.25
C LEU A 265 -34.86 3.76 13.41
N SER A 266 -35.12 4.32 14.59
CA SER A 266 -35.57 3.56 15.77
C SER A 266 -37.08 3.54 16.03
N GLU A 267 -37.91 4.07 15.13
CA GLU A 267 -39.37 4.05 15.32
C GLU A 267 -40.08 3.53 14.07
N GLU A 268 -40.28 2.21 14.01
CA GLU A 268 -41.49 1.54 13.47
C GLU A 268 -41.32 0.01 13.61
N GLN A 269 -41.48 -0.52 14.82
CA GLN A 269 -41.94 -1.89 15.01
C GLN A 269 -43.46 -1.82 15.19
N GLU A 270 -44.20 -1.90 14.08
CA GLU A 270 -45.64 -2.15 14.13
C GLU A 270 -45.89 -3.57 14.64
N GLU A 271 -46.52 -3.60 15.80
CA GLU A 271 -47.16 -4.70 16.51
C GLU A 271 -48.23 -5.35 15.62
N TYR A 272 -47.99 -6.58 15.17
CA TYR A 272 -49.06 -7.44 14.67
C TYR A 272 -49.57 -8.31 15.82
N ASP A 273 -50.67 -7.85 16.41
CA ASP A 273 -51.55 -8.65 17.27
C ASP A 273 -52.14 -9.82 16.46
N ASP A 274 -51.83 -11.03 16.90
CA ASP A 274 -52.58 -12.24 16.57
C ASP A 274 -53.96 -12.17 17.23
N GLU A 275 -55.04 -12.02 16.47
CA GLU A 275 -56.35 -12.54 16.89
C GLU A 275 -57.30 -12.88 15.73
N ILE A 276 -57.64 -14.18 15.70
CA ILE A 276 -58.76 -14.93 15.06
C ILE A 276 -58.59 -15.43 13.61
#